data_AF-K8PJX2-F1
#
_entry.id   AF-K8PJX2-F1
#
_cell.length_a   1.000
_cell.length_b   1.000
_cell.length_c   1.000
_cell.angle_alpha   90.00
_cell.angle_beta   90.00
_cell.angle_gamma   90.00
#
_symmetry.space_group_name_H-M   'P 1'
#
loop_
_entity.id
_entity.type
_entity.pdbx_description
1 polymer ?
#
loop_
_entity_poly.entity_id
_entity_poly.type
_entity_poly.pdbx_seq_one_letter_code
_entity_poly.pdbx_strand_id
1 'polypeptide(L)'
;MLSYRTGASNSNHPQKIWYKPPSDTCQQKDIDRMGFKEPSFADRAAAAQNARKNILEKFKAKPGPNDPEVQKKAAERQAQAAARAEAQKLREAARVEKLARDAELAAQAAAEALRLQAEKEAAEAELKAKQKAARDARYAARKAKK
;
A
#
# COMPACT_ATOMS: atom_id res chain seq x y z
N MET A 1 24.38 -40.34 -30.28
CA MET A 1 24.33 -40.02 -28.84
C MET A 1 23.34 -38.88 -28.65
N LEU A 2 22.12 -39.18 -28.21
CA LEU A 2 21.08 -38.17 -27.94
C LEU A 2 21.17 -37.73 -26.48
N SER A 3 21.48 -36.46 -26.25
CA SER A 3 21.35 -35.82 -24.94
C SER A 3 20.02 -35.07 -24.88
N TYR A 4 19.06 -35.62 -24.13
CA TYR A 4 17.78 -34.96 -23.83
C TYR A 4 17.91 -34.09 -22.57
N ARG A 5 17.47 -32.83 -22.65
CA ARG A 5 17.27 -31.97 -21.49
C ARG A 5 15.82 -32.07 -21.04
N THR A 6 15.59 -32.68 -19.88
CA THR A 6 14.27 -32.81 -19.25
C THR A 6 13.84 -31.47 -18.65
N GLY A 7 12.85 -30.82 -19.25
CA GLY A 7 12.07 -29.75 -18.62
C GLY A 7 10.67 -30.28 -18.33
N ALA A 8 10.27 -30.28 -17.06
CA ALA A 8 8.94 -30.70 -16.64
C ALA A 8 7.88 -29.67 -17.06
N SER A 9 6.86 -30.08 -17.82
CA SER A 9 5.63 -29.30 -17.98
C SER A 9 4.44 -30.10 -17.45
N ASN A 10 3.78 -29.50 -16.46
CA ASN A 10 2.59 -29.99 -15.78
C ASN A 10 1.36 -29.87 -16.70
N SER A 11 1.14 -30.83 -17.60
CA SER A 11 -0.19 -31.21 -18.14
C SER A 11 -0.07 -32.36 -19.14
N ASN A 12 -0.85 -33.41 -18.89
CA ASN A 12 -0.76 -34.71 -19.53
C ASN A 12 -1.70 -34.78 -20.76
N HIS A 13 -1.34 -34.13 -21.88
CA HIS A 13 -1.91 -34.43 -23.20
C HIS A 13 -1.07 -33.85 -24.35
N PRO A 14 -0.41 -34.67 -25.21
CA PRO A 14 0.28 -34.15 -26.38
C PRO A 14 -0.71 -33.90 -27.52
N GLN A 15 -1.27 -32.69 -27.60
CA GLN A 15 -1.93 -32.21 -28.81
C GLN A 15 -0.84 -32.09 -29.90
N LYS A 16 -0.90 -32.95 -30.94
CA LYS A 16 0.00 -32.86 -32.11
C LYS A 16 -0.36 -31.62 -32.93
N ILE A 17 0.22 -30.48 -32.55
CA ILE A 17 0.18 -29.25 -33.32
C ILE A 17 1.15 -29.40 -34.50
N TRP A 18 0.64 -29.47 -35.72
CA TRP A 18 1.47 -29.44 -36.92
C TRP A 18 2.10 -28.06 -37.05
N TYR A 19 3.37 -27.93 -36.66
CA TYR A 19 4.14 -26.70 -36.88
C TYR A 19 4.66 -26.67 -38.31
N LYS A 20 4.11 -25.77 -39.13
CA LYS A 20 4.68 -25.41 -40.42
C LYS A 20 5.80 -24.39 -40.16
N PRO A 21 7.09 -24.73 -40.36
CA PRO A 21 8.17 -23.78 -40.11
C PRO A 21 7.97 -22.57 -41.02
N PRO A 22 8.07 -21.34 -40.48
CA PRO A 22 7.98 -20.14 -41.31
C PRO A 22 9.14 -20.18 -42.31
N SER A 23 8.83 -20.16 -43.59
CA SER A 23 9.82 -20.14 -44.66
C SER A 23 10.80 -19.00 -44.42
N ASP A 24 12.07 -19.37 -44.34
CA ASP A 24 13.21 -18.50 -44.07
C ASP A 24 13.19 -17.26 -44.98
N THR A 25 13.46 -16.11 -44.35
CA THR A 25 14.08 -14.87 -44.88
C THR A 25 13.33 -13.55 -44.70
N CYS A 26 12.10 -13.50 -44.20
CA CYS A 26 11.43 -12.20 -43.99
C CYS A 26 11.37 -11.73 -42.52
N GLN A 27 11.25 -12.61 -41.52
CA GLN A 27 10.96 -12.17 -40.13
C GLN A 27 12.17 -12.03 -39.19
N GLN A 28 13.37 -12.48 -39.59
CA GLN A 28 14.57 -12.34 -38.74
C GLN A 28 15.12 -10.89 -38.73
N LYS A 29 14.84 -10.09 -39.77
CA LYS A 29 15.44 -8.75 -39.96
C LYS A 29 14.81 -7.66 -39.10
N ASP A 30 13.65 -7.92 -38.51
CA ASP A 30 12.90 -6.91 -37.76
C ASP A 30 13.27 -6.90 -36.26
N ILE A 31 13.78 -8.02 -35.73
CA ILE A 31 14.18 -8.12 -34.31
C ILE A 31 15.55 -7.45 -34.07
N ASP A 32 16.49 -7.53 -35.02
CA ASP A 32 17.79 -6.84 -34.95
C ASP A 32 17.68 -5.31 -35.08
N ARG A 33 16.57 -4.79 -35.62
CA ARG A 33 16.27 -3.35 -35.59
C ARG A 33 15.71 -2.87 -34.25
N MET A 34 15.41 -3.78 -33.32
CA MET A 34 14.90 -3.46 -31.98
C MET A 34 16.00 -3.49 -30.89
N GLY A 35 17.26 -3.63 -31.27
CA GLY A 35 18.39 -3.43 -30.35
C GLY A 35 18.59 -1.95 -30.03
N PHE A 36 18.26 -1.53 -28.81
CA PHE A 36 18.59 -0.18 -28.32
C PHE A 36 20.11 0.01 -28.37
N LYS A 37 20.59 0.73 -29.38
CA LYS A 37 22.01 1.12 -29.51
C LYS A 37 22.27 2.20 -28.47
N GLU A 38 23.24 1.99 -27.59
CA GLU A 38 23.63 3.03 -26.64
C GLU A 38 24.04 4.30 -27.40
N PRO A 39 23.46 5.47 -27.08
CA PRO A 39 23.81 6.71 -27.76
C PRO A 39 25.30 6.96 -27.57
N SER A 40 26.02 7.20 -28.66
CA SER A 40 27.45 7.45 -28.60
C SER A 40 27.73 8.69 -27.73
N PHE A 41 28.98 8.86 -27.29
CA PHE A 41 29.35 10.06 -26.53
C PHE A 41 28.99 11.37 -27.27
N ALA A 42 29.15 11.38 -28.60
CA ALA A 42 28.77 12.51 -29.43
C ALA A 42 27.26 12.78 -29.40
N ASP A 43 26.42 11.74 -29.45
CA ASP A 43 24.96 11.86 -29.38
C ASP A 43 24.50 12.37 -28.01
N ARG A 44 25.14 11.90 -26.93
CA ARG A 44 24.87 12.40 -25.57
C ARG A 44 25.29 13.86 -25.40
N ALA A 45 26.43 14.26 -25.96
CA ALA A 45 26.89 15.65 -25.94
C ALA A 45 25.94 16.55 -26.75
N ALA A 46 25.53 16.14 -27.94
CA ALA A 46 24.56 16.87 -28.76
C ALA A 46 23.20 16.99 -28.06
N ALA A 47 22.70 15.91 -27.46
CA ALA A 47 21.46 15.91 -26.68
C ALA A 47 21.54 16.87 -25.48
N ALA A 48 22.67 16.92 -24.76
CA ALA A 48 22.86 17.86 -23.66
C ALA A 48 22.88 19.32 -24.13
N GLN A 49 23.52 19.62 -25.27
CA GLN A 49 23.51 20.96 -25.85
C GLN A 49 22.12 21.36 -26.33
N ASN A 50 21.39 20.45 -26.97
CA ASN A 50 20.02 20.69 -27.40
C ASN A 50 19.08 20.87 -26.19
N ALA A 51 19.26 20.12 -25.11
CA ALA A 51 18.50 20.31 -23.88
C ALA A 51 18.72 21.71 -23.28
N ARG A 52 19.97 22.19 -23.24
CA ARG A 52 20.31 23.54 -22.76
C ARG A 52 19.66 24.61 -23.65
N LYS A 53 19.76 24.47 -24.97
CA LYS A 53 19.11 25.38 -25.94
C LYS A 53 17.59 25.39 -25.76
N ASN A 54 16.96 24.22 -25.69
CA ASN A 54 15.52 24.07 -25.49
C ASN A 54 15.05 24.70 -24.17
N ILE A 55 15.85 24.60 -23.10
CA ILE A 55 15.54 25.26 -21.83
C ILE A 55 15.58 26.78 -22.01
N LEU A 56 16.62 27.32 -22.63
CA LEU A 56 16.74 28.77 -22.88
C LEU A 56 15.61 29.29 -23.79
N GLU A 57 15.26 28.56 -24.84
CA GLU A 57 14.14 28.88 -25.72
C GLU A 57 12.81 28.86 -24.96
N LYS A 58 12.57 27.85 -24.11
CA LYS A 58 11.39 27.82 -23.22
C LYS A 58 11.36 29.00 -22.25
N PHE A 59 12.51 29.46 -21.75
CA PHE A 59 12.55 30.65 -20.90
C PHE A 59 12.27 31.94 -21.67
N LYS A 60 12.80 32.08 -22.88
CA LYS A 60 12.53 33.24 -23.75
C LYS A 60 11.10 33.28 -24.25
N ALA A 61 10.50 32.11 -24.54
CA ALA A 61 9.13 31.97 -25.02
C ALA A 61 8.08 32.00 -23.89
N LYS A 62 8.49 31.98 -22.62
CA LYS A 62 7.54 32.10 -21.51
C LYS A 62 6.95 33.51 -21.52
N PRO A 63 5.62 33.64 -21.60
CA PRO A 63 4.97 34.94 -21.51
C PRO A 63 5.23 35.57 -20.14
N GLY A 64 5.40 36.89 -20.13
CA GLY A 64 5.70 37.63 -18.92
C GLY A 64 4.55 37.62 -17.90
N PRO A 65 4.78 38.10 -16.66
CA PRO A 65 3.75 38.13 -15.62
C PRO A 65 2.51 38.97 -15.95
N ASN A 66 2.65 39.91 -16.89
CA ASN A 66 1.57 40.80 -17.33
C ASN A 66 0.78 40.27 -18.54
N ASP A 67 1.08 39.05 -19.00
CA ASP A 67 0.33 38.41 -20.06
C ASP A 67 -1.05 37.94 -19.56
N PRO A 68 -2.15 38.25 -20.29
CA PRO A 68 -3.51 37.97 -19.83
C PRO A 68 -3.77 36.47 -19.60
N GLU A 69 -3.09 35.56 -20.28
CA GLU A 69 -3.26 34.12 -20.05
C GLU A 69 -2.63 33.66 -18.73
N VAL A 70 -1.50 34.24 -18.36
CA VAL A 70 -0.80 33.93 -17.10
C VAL A 70 -1.63 34.44 -15.92
N GLN A 71 -2.25 35.61 -16.05
CA GLN A 71 -3.13 36.16 -15.02
C GLN A 71 -4.39 35.31 -14.81
N LYS A 72 -5.01 34.81 -15.89
CA LYS A 72 -6.14 33.88 -15.79
C LYS A 72 -5.77 32.61 -15.04
N LYS A 73 -4.63 32.00 -15.39
CA LYS A 73 -4.10 30.81 -14.69
C LYS A 73 -3.75 31.09 -13.23
N ALA A 74 -3.24 32.28 -12.92
CA ALA A 74 -2.96 32.68 -11.55
C ALA A 74 -4.25 32.84 -10.74
N ALA A 75 -5.26 33.50 -11.29
CA ALA A 75 -6.58 33.65 -10.67
C ALA A 75 -7.27 32.29 -10.44
N GLU A 76 -7.22 31.38 -11.42
CA GLU A 76 -7.73 30.02 -11.29
C GLU A 76 -7.04 29.25 -10.15
N ARG A 77 -5.71 29.32 -10.06
CA ARG A 77 -4.96 28.68 -8.96
C ARG A 77 -5.30 29.30 -7.60
N GLN A 78 -5.47 30.62 -7.53
CA GLN A 78 -5.87 31.30 -6.30
C GLN A 78 -7.27 30.89 -5.87
N ALA A 79 -8.23 30.80 -6.81
CA ALA A 79 -9.58 30.32 -6.53
C ALA A 79 -9.58 28.86 -6.04
N GLN A 80 -8.78 27.99 -6.67
CA GLN A 80 -8.61 26.60 -6.22
C GLN A 80 -7.94 26.51 -4.84
N ALA A 81 -6.95 27.37 -4.55
CA ALA A 81 -6.28 27.41 -3.26
C ALA A 81 -7.24 27.87 -2.15
N ALA A 82 -8.08 28.88 -2.42
CA ALA A 82 -9.12 29.34 -1.50
C ALA A 82 -10.12 28.21 -1.20
N ALA A 83 -10.65 27.55 -2.24
CA ALA A 83 -11.58 26.42 -2.07
C ALA A 83 -10.96 25.26 -1.28
N ARG A 84 -9.67 24.95 -1.50
CA ARG A 84 -8.95 23.94 -0.72
C ARG A 84 -8.77 24.35 0.74
N ALA A 85 -8.45 25.62 1.01
CA ALA A 85 -8.29 26.12 2.37
C ALA A 85 -9.60 26.07 3.15
N GLU A 86 -10.73 26.40 2.52
CA GLU A 86 -12.06 26.27 3.13
C GLU A 86 -12.40 24.80 3.43
N ALA A 87 -12.15 23.90 2.48
CA ALA A 87 -12.36 22.47 2.69
C ALA A 87 -11.48 21.89 3.80
N GLN A 88 -10.24 22.36 3.95
CA GLN A 88 -9.35 21.95 5.03
C GLN A 88 -9.89 22.39 6.39
N LYS A 89 -10.34 23.64 6.54
CA LYS A 89 -10.93 24.15 7.79
C LYS A 89 -12.13 23.31 8.24
N LEU A 90 -13.02 22.96 7.31
CA LEU A 90 -14.18 22.10 7.61
C LEU A 90 -13.77 20.69 8.04
N ARG A 91 -12.75 20.11 7.39
CA ARG A 91 -12.22 18.78 7.75
C ARG A 91 -11.53 18.79 9.12
N GLU A 92 -10.81 19.85 9.44
CA GLU A 92 -10.16 20.02 10.75
C GLU A 92 -11.20 20.13 11.86
N ALA A 93 -12.25 20.93 11.68
CA ALA A 93 -13.35 21.02 12.63
C ALA A 93 -14.02 19.64 12.84
N ALA A 94 -14.35 18.94 11.76
CA ALA A 94 -14.93 17.60 11.84
C ALA A 94 -13.99 16.57 12.51
N ARG A 95 -12.68 16.71 12.33
CA ARG A 95 -11.69 15.82 12.96
C ARG A 95 -11.63 16.05 14.47
N VAL A 96 -11.67 17.29 14.92
CA VAL A 96 -11.67 17.63 16.36
C VAL A 96 -12.91 17.05 17.04
N GLU A 97 -14.09 17.20 16.42
CA GLU A 97 -15.32 16.62 16.96
C GLU A 97 -15.29 15.08 17.03
N LYS A 98 -14.75 14.42 16.00
CA LYS A 98 -14.60 12.96 16.01
C LYS A 98 -13.63 12.49 17.09
N LEU A 99 -12.48 13.15 17.21
CA LEU A 99 -11.49 12.82 18.24
C LEU A 99 -12.07 12.97 19.66
N ALA A 100 -12.92 13.97 19.90
CA ALA A 100 -13.60 14.13 21.18
C ALA A 100 -14.55 12.94 21.47
N ARG A 101 -15.38 12.55 20.49
CA ARG A 101 -16.29 11.40 20.64
C ARG A 101 -15.53 10.09 20.82
N ASP A 102 -14.47 9.87 20.06
CA ASP A 102 -13.66 8.66 20.15
C ASP A 102 -12.94 8.58 21.51
N ALA A 103 -12.50 9.72 22.07
CA ALA A 103 -11.91 9.77 23.41
C ALA A 103 -12.95 9.44 24.51
N GLU A 104 -14.17 9.94 24.39
CA GLU A 104 -15.26 9.61 25.32
C GLU A 104 -15.61 8.11 25.28
N LEU A 105 -15.74 7.55 24.07
CA LEU A 105 -16.00 6.12 23.90
C LEU A 105 -14.85 5.25 24.41
N ALA A 106 -13.60 5.66 24.18
CA ALA A 106 -12.43 4.96 24.70
C ALA A 106 -12.40 4.97 26.24
N ALA A 107 -12.77 6.09 26.87
CA ALA A 107 -12.86 6.19 28.32
C ALA A 107 -13.95 5.28 28.90
N GLN A 108 -15.12 5.22 28.26
CA GLN A 108 -16.21 4.32 28.64
C GLN A 108 -15.80 2.85 28.50
N ALA A 109 -15.22 2.47 27.35
CA ALA A 109 -14.73 1.11 27.12
C ALA A 109 -13.64 0.69 28.12
N ALA A 110 -12.74 1.61 28.49
CA ALA A 110 -11.74 1.34 29.52
C ALA A 110 -12.38 1.13 30.90
N ALA A 111 -13.39 1.93 31.27
CA ALA A 111 -14.12 1.76 32.52
C ALA A 111 -14.88 0.42 32.57
N GLU A 112 -15.56 0.05 31.49
CA GLU A 112 -16.25 -1.24 31.38
C GLU A 112 -15.29 -2.42 31.43
N ALA A 113 -14.14 -2.33 30.75
CA ALA A 113 -13.10 -3.35 30.80
C ALA A 113 -12.60 -3.56 32.23
N LEU A 114 -12.37 -2.49 33.00
CA LEU A 114 -11.96 -2.59 34.41
C LEU A 114 -13.04 -3.23 35.29
N ARG A 115 -14.33 -2.93 35.06
CA ARG A 115 -15.44 -3.58 35.76
C ARG A 115 -15.48 -5.07 35.47
N LEU A 116 -15.38 -5.45 34.20
CA LEU A 116 -15.43 -6.84 33.78
C LEU A 116 -14.24 -7.64 34.32
N GLN A 117 -13.04 -7.05 34.39
CA GLN A 117 -11.88 -7.70 34.99
C GLN A 117 -12.08 -7.94 36.48
N ALA A 118 -12.58 -6.93 37.22
CA ALA A 118 -12.87 -7.09 38.65
C ALA A 118 -13.92 -8.18 38.91
N GLU A 119 -14.97 -8.27 38.06
CA GLU A 119 -15.98 -9.32 38.17
C GLU A 119 -15.40 -10.72 37.89
N LYS A 120 -14.55 -10.84 36.87
CA LYS A 120 -13.85 -12.10 36.57
C LYS A 120 -12.95 -12.54 37.71
N GLU A 121 -12.18 -11.62 38.29
CA GLU A 121 -11.32 -11.91 39.43
C GLU A 121 -12.13 -12.37 40.65
N ALA A 122 -13.27 -11.72 40.92
CA ALA A 122 -14.18 -12.14 41.99
C ALA A 122 -14.77 -13.54 41.72
N ALA A 123 -15.24 -13.81 40.51
CA ALA A 123 -15.77 -15.13 40.12
C ALA A 123 -14.70 -16.23 40.23
N GLU A 124 -13.46 -15.96 39.82
CA GLU A 124 -12.35 -16.89 39.98
C GLU A 124 -12.01 -17.15 41.44
N ALA A 125 -12.03 -16.12 42.29
CA ALA A 125 -11.80 -16.27 43.72
C ALA A 125 -12.86 -17.15 44.37
N GLU A 126 -14.14 -16.98 44.02
CA GLU A 126 -15.23 -17.84 44.48
C GLU A 126 -15.08 -19.28 44.02
N LEU A 127 -14.70 -19.52 42.75
CA LEU A 127 -14.47 -20.86 42.24
C LEU A 127 -13.31 -21.55 42.98
N LYS A 128 -12.21 -20.83 43.20
CA LYS A 128 -11.06 -21.33 43.98
C LYS A 128 -11.46 -21.65 45.43
N ALA A 129 -12.28 -20.82 46.06
CA ALA A 129 -12.81 -21.07 47.40
C ALA A 129 -13.69 -22.33 47.45
N LYS A 130 -14.61 -22.50 46.48
CA LYS A 130 -15.46 -23.70 46.36
C LYS A 130 -14.63 -24.97 46.16
N GLN A 131 -13.61 -24.92 45.29
CA GLN A 131 -12.71 -26.05 45.06
C GLN A 131 -11.90 -26.42 46.32
N LYS A 132 -11.42 -25.41 47.06
CA LYS A 132 -10.71 -25.63 48.32
C LYS A 132 -11.63 -26.28 49.36
N ALA A 133 -12.85 -25.75 49.54
CA ALA A 133 -13.83 -26.33 50.46
C ALA A 133 -14.16 -27.80 50.09
N ALA A 134 -14.31 -28.11 48.80
CA ALA A 134 -14.52 -29.48 48.34
C ALA A 134 -13.31 -30.39 48.61
N ARG A 135 -12.09 -29.88 48.43
CA ARG A 135 -10.85 -30.61 48.76
C ARG A 135 -10.73 -30.88 50.25
N ASP A 136 -11.02 -29.89 51.09
CA ASP A 136 -10.95 -29.99 52.54
C ASP A 136 -12.00 -30.99 53.08
N ALA A 137 -13.21 -30.98 52.52
CA ALA A 137 -14.25 -31.98 52.83
C ALA A 137 -13.81 -33.41 52.48
N ARG A 138 -13.18 -33.61 51.31
CA ARG A 138 -12.61 -34.91 50.91
C ARG A 138 -11.50 -35.36 51.84
N TYR A 139 -10.63 -34.45 52.26
CA TYR A 139 -9.55 -34.76 53.18
C TYR A 139 -10.09 -35.15 54.56
N ALA A 140 -11.07 -34.40 55.08
CA ALA A 140 -11.75 -34.72 56.33
C ALA A 140 -12.41 -36.10 56.30
N ALA A 141 -13.14 -36.43 55.23
CA ALA A 141 -13.76 -37.74 55.04
C ALA A 141 -12.72 -38.89 54.99
N ARG A 142 -11.59 -38.67 54.30
CA ARG A 142 -10.49 -39.65 54.26
C ARG A 142 -9.84 -39.84 55.63
N LYS A 143 -9.62 -38.76 56.38
CA LYS A 143 -9.05 -38.84 57.74
C LYS A 143 -10.02 -39.59 58.65
N ALA A 144 -11.32 -39.26 58.64
CA ALA A 144 -12.31 -39.94 59.47
C ALA A 144 -12.41 -41.46 59.23
N LYS A 145 -12.00 -41.93 58.04
CA LYS A 145 -11.93 -43.36 57.69
C LYS A 145 -10.66 -44.08 58.18
N LYS A 146 -9.63 -43.35 58.61
CA LYS A 146 -8.33 -43.89 59.05
C LYS A 146 -8.17 -43.76 60.56
#